data_AF-A0A2E4DDU3-F1
#
_entry.id   AF-A0A2E4DDU3-F1
#
_cell.length_a   1.000
_cell.length_b   1.000
_cell.length_c   1.000
_cell.angle_alpha   90.00
_cell.angle_beta   90.00
_cell.angle_gamma   90.00
#
_symmetry.space_group_name_H-M   'P 1'
#
loop_
_entity.id
_entity.type
_entity.pdbx_description
1 polymer ?
#
loop_
_entity_poly.entity_id
_entity_poly.type
_entity_poly.pdbx_seq_one_letter_code
_entity_poly.pdbx_strand_id
1 'polypeptide(L)'
;MENNEVDVIKKRGRKPKNHKKEFELNKEQTKFFVDMSNEKESLDMIFGFLLKCNEKNYGKPILFKDLCLYSVSKLTDKDIEKIQERSLSKMEKIHRTLEEYNKKHNLSLSLEEFLIKKLGIN
;
A
#
# COMPACT_ATOMS: atom_id res chain seq x y z
N MET A 1 -40.50 -8.93 -11.91
CA MET A 1 -40.57 -9.48 -10.54
C MET A 1 -39.14 -9.52 -10.03
N GLU A 2 -38.85 -8.65 -9.06
CA GLU A 2 -37.54 -8.45 -8.45
C GLU A 2 -37.10 -9.69 -7.66
N ASN A 3 -35.90 -10.18 -7.93
CA ASN A 3 -35.25 -11.15 -7.07
C ASN A 3 -34.44 -10.40 -6.03
N ASN A 4 -35.03 -10.26 -4.83
CA ASN A 4 -34.35 -9.80 -3.63
C ASN A 4 -33.33 -10.86 -3.19
N GLU A 5 -32.05 -10.62 -3.43
CA GLU A 5 -30.99 -11.37 -2.75
C GLU A 5 -30.80 -10.80 -1.34
N VAL A 6 -31.19 -11.61 -0.36
CA VAL A 6 -31.12 -11.31 1.06
C VAL A 6 -29.66 -11.26 1.49
N ASP A 7 -29.18 -10.06 1.81
CA ASP A 7 -27.87 -9.83 2.44
C ASP A 7 -27.79 -10.58 3.78
N VAL A 8 -27.14 -11.73 3.78
CA VAL A 8 -26.83 -12.47 5.00
C VAL A 8 -25.73 -11.72 5.74
N ILE A 9 -26.14 -10.90 6.70
CA ILE A 9 -25.24 -10.26 7.68
C ILE A 9 -24.52 -11.36 8.47
N LYS A 10 -23.32 -11.76 8.00
CA LYS A 10 -22.46 -12.74 8.69
C LYS A 10 -22.01 -12.14 10.03
N LYS A 11 -22.48 -12.73 11.14
CA LYS A 11 -22.05 -12.40 12.51
C LYS A 11 -20.52 -12.46 12.62
N ARG A 12 -19.91 -11.38 13.13
CA ARG A 12 -18.44 -11.24 13.27
C ARG A 12 -17.91 -12.21 14.33
N GLY A 13 -17.56 -13.42 13.92
CA GLY A 13 -16.74 -14.34 14.72
C GLY A 13 -15.30 -13.83 14.86
N ARG A 14 -14.61 -14.24 15.92
CA ARG A 14 -13.18 -13.99 16.14
C ARG A 14 -12.38 -14.65 15.01
N LYS A 15 -11.80 -13.85 14.11
CA LYS A 15 -11.00 -14.37 12.99
C LYS A 15 -9.71 -15.04 13.52
N PRO A 16 -9.32 -16.21 12.98
CA PRO A 16 -8.09 -16.89 13.37
C PRO A 16 -6.85 -16.03 13.01
N LYS A 17 -5.82 -16.13 13.85
CA LYS A 17 -4.66 -15.22 13.89
C LYS A 17 -3.80 -15.18 12.61
N ASN A 18 -3.98 -16.14 11.69
CA ASN A 18 -3.12 -16.34 10.51
C ASN A 18 -3.88 -16.32 9.16
N HIS A 19 -5.10 -15.82 9.09
CA HIS A 19 -5.79 -15.71 7.81
C HIS A 19 -5.22 -14.56 6.99
N LYS A 20 -4.49 -14.84 5.90
CA LYS A 20 -4.22 -13.83 4.88
C LYS A 20 -5.58 -13.36 4.35
N LYS A 21 -5.85 -12.08 4.52
CA LYS A 21 -7.08 -11.45 4.03
C LYS A 21 -6.87 -11.23 2.54
N GLU A 22 -7.61 -11.96 1.71
CA GLU A 22 -7.62 -11.67 0.28
C GLU A 22 -8.11 -10.23 0.07
N PHE A 23 -7.53 -9.55 -0.91
CA PHE A 23 -7.94 -8.18 -1.24
C PHE A 23 -9.30 -8.23 -1.93
N GLU A 24 -10.35 -7.92 -1.18
CA GLU A 24 -11.70 -7.73 -1.71
C GLU A 24 -11.97 -6.23 -1.85
N LEU A 25 -12.13 -5.76 -3.09
CA LEU A 25 -12.49 -4.38 -3.37
C LEU A 25 -13.99 -4.17 -3.16
N ASN A 26 -14.37 -3.38 -2.15
CA ASN A 26 -15.74 -2.92 -2.00
C ASN A 26 -16.01 -1.73 -2.94
N LYS A 27 -16.71 -1.98 -4.05
CA LYS A 27 -17.05 -0.93 -5.03
C LYS A 27 -18.09 0.08 -4.55
N GLU A 28 -18.81 -0.22 -3.48
CA GLU A 28 -19.84 0.66 -2.90
C GLU A 28 -19.25 1.63 -1.85
N GLN A 29 -17.97 1.47 -1.49
CA GLN A 29 -17.33 2.33 -0.51
C GLN A 29 -17.19 3.77 -1.02
N THR A 30 -17.91 4.69 -0.38
CA THR A 30 -17.89 6.13 -0.72
C THR A 30 -17.02 6.97 0.20
N LYS A 31 -16.68 6.47 1.39
CA LYS A 31 -15.90 7.18 2.40
C LYS A 31 -14.56 6.49 2.63
N PHE A 32 -13.50 7.29 2.65
CA PHE A 32 -12.14 6.85 2.98
C PHE A 32 -11.68 7.60 4.22
N PHE A 33 -11.15 6.85 5.18
CA PHE A 33 -10.53 7.39 6.39
C PHE A 33 -9.06 6.98 6.38
N VAL A 34 -8.18 7.95 6.62
CA VAL A 34 -6.74 7.72 6.72
C VAL A 34 -6.35 8.09 8.14
N ASP A 35 -5.89 7.10 8.91
CA ASP A 35 -5.36 7.31 10.25
C ASP A 35 -3.85 7.54 10.14
N MET A 36 -3.43 8.76 10.48
CA MET A 36 -2.03 9.18 10.46
C MET A 36 -1.52 9.51 11.87
N SER A 37 -2.22 9.06 12.92
CA SER A 37 -1.95 9.48 14.30
C SER A 37 -0.51 9.19 14.77
N ASN A 38 0.14 8.17 14.17
CA ASN A 38 1.51 7.77 14.49
C ASN A 38 2.56 8.27 13.47
N GLU A 39 2.15 9.01 12.43
CA GLU A 39 2.99 9.41 11.31
C GLU A 39 3.18 10.94 11.28
N LYS A 40 3.81 11.48 12.33
CA LYS A 40 3.95 12.92 12.51
C LYS A 40 4.68 13.61 11.35
N GLU A 41 5.77 13.03 10.86
CA GLU A 41 6.53 13.59 9.73
C GLU A 41 5.71 13.64 8.44
N SER A 42 4.97 12.57 8.13
CA SER A 42 4.06 12.53 6.99
C SER A 42 2.94 13.57 7.13
N LEU A 43 2.38 13.74 8.33
CA LEU A 43 1.36 14.75 8.62
C LEU A 43 1.88 16.16 8.39
N ASP A 44 3.06 16.48 8.92
CA ASP A 44 3.67 17.80 8.76
C ASP A 44 3.93 18.12 7.29
N MET A 45 4.38 17.12 6.51
CA MET A 45 4.54 17.25 5.05
C MET A 45 3.21 17.54 4.35
N ILE A 46 2.14 16.81 4.70
CA ILE A 46 0.81 17.00 4.12
C ILE A 46 0.28 18.39 4.46
N PHE A 47 0.35 18.82 5.72
CA PHE A 47 -0.13 20.13 6.15
C PHE A 47 0.66 21.26 5.50
N GLY A 48 1.99 21.16 5.45
CA GLY A 48 2.83 22.15 4.79
C GLY A 48 2.50 22.29 3.31
N PHE A 49 2.23 21.19 2.62
CA PHE A 49 1.82 21.23 1.21
C PHE A 49 0.41 21.81 1.03
N LEU A 50 -0.53 21.44 1.90
CA LEU A 50 -1.90 21.93 1.85
C LEU A 50 -1.99 23.44 2.07
N LEU A 51 -1.19 23.99 2.99
CA LEU A 51 -1.07 25.44 3.21
C LEU A 51 -0.62 26.13 1.92
N LYS A 52 0.48 25.65 1.32
CA LYS A 52 0.99 26.19 0.05
C LYS A 52 -0.04 26.15 -1.08
N CYS A 53 -0.78 25.06 -1.22
CA CYS A 53 -1.84 24.96 -2.23
C CYS A 53 -2.97 25.99 -2.02
N ASN A 54 -3.21 26.40 -0.77
CA ASN A 54 -4.24 27.34 -0.40
C ASN A 54 -3.78 28.80 -0.34
N GLU A 55 -2.49 29.09 -0.57
CA GLU A 55 -1.98 30.44 -0.78
C GLU A 55 -2.44 30.97 -2.16
N LYS A 56 -3.73 31.31 -2.25
CA LYS A 56 -4.38 31.76 -3.49
C LYS A 56 -5.46 32.79 -3.24
N ASN A 57 -5.73 33.62 -4.25
CA ASN A 57 -6.67 34.74 -4.15
C ASN A 57 -8.13 34.36 -4.48
N TYR A 58 -8.36 33.23 -5.16
CA TYR A 58 -9.68 32.87 -5.67
C TYR A 58 -9.95 31.36 -5.60
N GLY A 59 -11.24 31.00 -5.68
CA GLY A 59 -11.71 29.62 -5.69
C GLY A 59 -11.95 29.04 -4.29
N LYS A 60 -12.50 27.81 -4.26
CA LYS A 60 -12.80 27.12 -3.00
C LYS A 60 -11.53 26.64 -2.30
N PRO A 61 -11.50 26.50 -0.96
CA PRO A 61 -10.39 25.89 -0.25
C PRO A 61 -10.08 24.50 -0.78
N ILE A 62 -8.81 24.22 -1.02
CA ILE A 62 -8.30 22.91 -1.38
C ILE A 62 -8.22 22.09 -0.09
N LEU A 63 -8.85 20.92 -0.11
CA LEU A 63 -8.84 19.97 0.99
C LEU A 63 -7.94 18.77 0.66
N PHE A 64 -7.65 17.95 1.67
CA PHE A 64 -6.86 16.73 1.47
C PHE A 64 -7.45 15.81 0.38
N LYS A 65 -8.78 15.69 0.31
CA LYS A 65 -9.45 14.91 -0.75
C LYS A 65 -9.08 15.38 -2.16
N ASP A 66 -8.92 16.68 -2.35
CA ASP A 66 -8.63 17.27 -3.66
C ASP A 66 -7.18 16.95 -4.05
N LEU A 67 -6.26 16.98 -3.08
CA LEU A 67 -4.87 16.51 -3.25
C LEU A 67 -4.81 15.03 -3.60
N CYS A 68 -5.59 14.17 -2.91
CA CYS A 68 -5.66 12.74 -3.20
C CYS A 68 -6.17 12.50 -4.63
N LEU A 69 -7.28 13.12 -5.02
CA LEU A 69 -7.87 12.95 -6.34
C LEU A 69 -6.91 13.41 -7.45
N TYR A 70 -6.26 14.57 -7.25
CA TYR A 70 -5.24 15.04 -8.18
C TYR A 70 -4.08 14.05 -8.27
N SER A 71 -3.54 13.60 -7.14
CA SER A 71 -2.40 12.68 -7.11
C SER A 71 -2.72 11.36 -7.80
N VAL A 72 -3.86 10.76 -7.51
CA VAL A 72 -4.31 9.50 -8.14
C VAL A 72 -4.41 9.64 -9.66
N SER A 73 -4.87 10.79 -10.17
CA SER A 73 -4.95 11.05 -11.62
C SER A 73 -3.58 11.12 -12.33
N LYS A 74 -2.48 11.26 -11.56
CA LYS A 74 -1.11 11.38 -12.07
C LYS A 74 -0.26 10.13 -11.83
N LEU A 75 -0.74 9.16 -11.05
CA LEU A 75 -0.01 7.93 -10.79
C LEU A 75 0.17 7.13 -12.08
N THR A 76 1.38 6.63 -12.29
CA THR A 76 1.75 5.80 -13.43
C THR A 76 2.02 4.36 -13.01
N ASP A 77 2.16 3.43 -13.96
CA ASP A 77 2.52 2.04 -13.67
C ASP A 77 3.83 1.92 -12.87
N LYS A 78 4.80 2.80 -13.14
CA LYS A 78 6.05 2.87 -12.35
C LYS A 78 5.81 3.27 -10.90
N ASP A 79 4.78 4.06 -10.63
CA ASP A 79 4.43 4.44 -9.26
C ASP A 79 3.67 3.32 -8.57
N ILE A 80 2.89 2.52 -9.30
CA ILE A 80 2.28 1.27 -8.77
C ILE A 80 3.36 0.33 -8.27
N GLU A 81 4.40 0.08 -9.07
CA GLU A 81 5.55 -0.75 -8.66
C GLU A 81 6.22 -0.22 -7.39
N LYS A 82 6.42 1.10 -7.29
CA LYS A 82 6.99 1.73 -6.09
C LYS A 82 6.08 1.61 -4.86
N ILE A 83 4.77 1.74 -5.03
CA ILE A 83 3.80 1.58 -3.95
C ILE A 83 3.82 0.14 -3.44
N GLN A 84 3.83 -0.84 -4.35
CA GLN A 84 3.98 -2.25 -4.00
C GLN A 84 5.30 -2.52 -3.28
N GLU A 85 6.41 -1.97 -3.78
CA GLU A 85 7.73 -2.08 -3.15
C GLU A 85 7.77 -1.50 -1.73
N ARG A 86 7.07 -0.38 -1.50
CA ARG A 86 6.97 0.24 -0.17
C ARG A 86 6.14 -0.57 0.81
N SER A 87 5.20 -1.37 0.32
CA SER A 87 4.36 -2.24 1.17
C SER A 87 5.13 -3.43 1.74
N LEU A 88 6.29 -3.79 1.16
CA LEU A 88 7.08 -4.94 1.60
C LEU A 88 7.92 -4.61 2.84
N SER A 89 7.93 -5.54 3.80
CA SER A 89 8.88 -5.54 4.90
C SER A 89 10.31 -5.79 4.41
N LYS A 90 11.31 -5.44 5.24
CA LYS A 90 12.73 -5.70 4.92
C LYS A 90 12.99 -7.16 4.56
N MET A 91 12.35 -8.09 5.27
CA MET A 91 12.55 -9.52 5.04
C MET A 91 11.91 -9.99 3.73
N GLU A 92 10.70 -9.51 3.43
CA GLU A 92 10.03 -9.82 2.15
C GLU A 92 10.83 -9.29 0.95
N LYS A 93 11.47 -8.12 1.08
CA LYS A 93 12.39 -7.61 0.05
C LYS A 93 13.58 -8.53 -0.17
N ILE A 94 14.16 -9.07 0.91
CA ILE A 94 15.28 -10.03 0.82
C ILE A 94 14.80 -11.31 0.11
N HIS A 95 13.66 -11.87 0.51
CA HIS A 95 13.10 -13.06 -0.13
C HIS A 95 12.78 -12.84 -1.61
N ARG A 96 12.20 -11.69 -1.98
CA ARG A 96 11.95 -11.37 -3.38
C ARG A 96 13.25 -11.29 -4.18
N THR A 97 14.28 -10.65 -3.62
CA THR A 97 15.60 -10.56 -4.27
C THR A 97 16.25 -11.94 -4.43
N LEU A 98 16.10 -12.83 -3.44
CA LEU A 98 16.55 -14.22 -3.50
C LEU A 98 15.84 -14.96 -4.64
N GLU A 99 14.51 -14.87 -4.71
CA GLU A 99 13.72 -15.51 -5.77
C GLU A 99 14.11 -15.00 -7.16
N GLU A 100 14.26 -13.69 -7.33
CA GLU A 100 14.70 -13.07 -8.58
C GLU A 100 16.10 -13.54 -8.98
N TYR A 101 17.03 -13.62 -8.02
CA TYR A 101 18.39 -14.12 -8.25
C TYR A 101 18.38 -15.60 -8.68
N ASN A 102 17.65 -16.43 -7.94
CA ASN A 102 17.49 -17.85 -8.24
C ASN A 102 16.89 -18.07 -9.63
N LYS A 103 15.84 -17.32 -9.99
CA LYS A 103 15.23 -17.37 -11.33
C LYS A 103 16.19 -16.92 -12.42
N LYS A 104 16.93 -15.83 -12.21
CA LYS A 104 17.87 -15.28 -13.21
C LYS A 104 19.06 -16.20 -13.48
N HIS A 105 19.53 -16.91 -12.44
CA HIS A 105 20.71 -17.76 -12.53
C HIS A 105 20.38 -19.26 -12.62
N ASN A 106 19.09 -19.64 -12.69
CA ASN A 106 18.61 -21.02 -12.59
C ASN A 106 19.22 -21.77 -11.39
N LEU A 107 19.25 -21.10 -10.24
CA LEU A 107 19.73 -21.65 -8.98
C LEU A 107 18.58 -21.88 -8.01
N SER A 108 18.82 -22.70 -6.99
CA SER A 108 17.88 -22.95 -5.89
C SER A 108 18.57 -22.68 -4.55
N LEU A 109 19.16 -21.49 -4.41
CA LEU A 109 19.85 -21.13 -3.16
C LEU A 109 18.85 -20.96 -2.02
N SER A 110 19.25 -21.41 -0.83
CA SER A 110 18.59 -21.05 0.42
C SER A 110 18.87 -19.59 0.76
N LEU A 111 18.08 -19.03 1.69
CA LEU A 111 18.31 -17.65 2.17
C LEU A 111 19.73 -17.50 2.76
N GLU A 112 20.19 -18.48 3.54
CA GLU A 112 21.50 -18.47 4.17
C GLU A 112 22.62 -18.49 3.12
N GLU A 113 22.54 -19.38 2.13
CA GLU A 113 23.51 -19.48 1.05
C GLU A 113 23.59 -18.19 0.21
N PHE A 114 22.43 -17.58 -0.06
CA PHE A 114 22.37 -16.32 -0.78
C PHE A 114 22.95 -15.16 0.03
N LEU A 115 22.71 -15.11 1.34
CA LEU A 115 23.27 -14.09 2.22
C LEU A 115 24.79 -14.25 2.37
N ILE A 116 25.29 -15.47 2.60
CA ILE A 116 26.73 -15.78 2.65
C ILE A 116 27.40 -15.34 1.36
N LYS A 117 26.83 -15.71 0.21
CA LYS A 117 27.35 -15.35 -1.11
C LYS A 117 27.32 -13.83 -1.37
N LYS A 118 26.28 -13.13 -0.92
CA LYS A 118 26.11 -11.69 -1.15
C LYS A 118 26.94 -10.83 -0.19
N LEU A 119 27.16 -11.32 1.03
CA LEU A 119 27.98 -10.65 2.05
C LEU A 119 29.47 -11.03 1.96
N GLY A 120 29.84 -12.01 1.12
CA GLY A 120 31.22 -12.43 0.92
C GLY A 120 31.84 -13.07 2.17
N ILE A 121 31.02 -13.74 2.97
CA ILE A 121 31.47 -14.43 4.19
C ILE A 121 32.02 -15.79 3.78
N ASN A 122 33.27 -16.08 4.12
CA ASN A 122 33.94 -17.37 3.88
C ASN A 122 33.96 -18.22 5.15
#